data_AF-A0A8D8SZU0-F1
#
_entry.id   AF-A0A8D8SZU0-F1
#
_cell.length_a   1.000
_cell.length_b   1.000
_cell.length_c   1.000
_cell.angle_alpha   90.00
_cell.angle_beta   90.00
_cell.angle_gamma   90.00
#
_symmetry.space_group_name_H-M   'P 1'
#
loop_
_entity.id
_entity.type
_entity.pdbx_description
1 polymer ?
#
loop_
_entity_poly.entity_id
_entity_poly.type
_entity_poly.pdbx_seq_one_letter_code
_entity_poly.pdbx_strand_id
1 'polypeptide(L)'
;MVSYQENIINDQTAVANNVKPVPSQPHDQAVFEADKRAVYKHPLFPLLALLFERCEQATQSAESPSADSFNIDIQAFVQHQERDQKPFLINDAEVDGLMIKAIQVLRIHLLELEKVQELCKDFCNRYITCLKGKMQSENLLRSDYSSGGFVEHNNNSSGHSSDSGSPISHSPHPHLQDLYSGQTEREEEEEEEEEEEEEEEEE
;
A
#
# COMPACT_ATOMS: atom_id res chain seq x y z
N MET A 1 13.41 -7.36 29.59
CA MET A 1 14.02 -8.46 28.82
C MET A 1 12.89 -9.42 28.49
N VAL A 2 12.36 -9.31 27.27
CA VAL A 2 11.21 -10.11 26.83
C VAL A 2 11.77 -11.40 26.23
N SER A 3 11.44 -12.53 26.84
CA SER A 3 11.83 -13.86 26.40
C SER A 3 10.88 -14.31 25.30
N TYR A 4 11.39 -14.58 24.11
CA TYR A 4 10.60 -15.21 23.05
C TYR A 4 10.47 -16.71 23.37
N GLN A 5 9.24 -17.15 23.64
CA GLN A 5 8.88 -18.55 23.76
C GLN A 5 8.57 -19.06 22.33
N GLU A 6 9.35 -20.01 21.83
CA GLU A 6 9.09 -20.70 20.56
C GLU A 6 7.76 -21.46 20.63
N ASN A 7 6.72 -20.94 19.98
CA ASN A 7 5.52 -21.70 19.65
C ASN A 7 5.74 -22.40 18.30
N ILE A 8 6.25 -23.63 18.35
CA ILE A 8 6.23 -24.54 17.20
C ILE A 8 4.80 -25.06 17.05
N ILE A 9 4.07 -24.50 16.08
CA ILE A 9 2.77 -25.03 15.65
C ILE A 9 3.04 -26.32 14.87
N ASN A 10 2.65 -27.43 15.49
CA ASN A 10 2.75 -28.77 14.95
C ASN A 10 1.45 -29.09 14.20
N ASP A 11 1.33 -28.66 12.94
CA ASP A 11 0.18 -29.02 12.09
C ASP A 11 0.53 -30.20 11.19
N GLN A 12 0.43 -31.41 11.76
CA GLN A 12 0.53 -32.66 11.01
C GLN A 12 -0.88 -33.12 10.65
N THR A 13 -1.33 -32.75 9.45
CA THR A 13 -2.41 -33.46 8.78
C THR A 13 -1.96 -34.90 8.51
N ALA A 14 -2.79 -35.84 8.96
CA ALA A 14 -2.52 -37.27 8.90
C ALA A 14 -2.70 -37.79 7.46
N VAL A 15 -1.60 -38.18 6.82
CA VAL A 15 -1.61 -39.16 5.73
C VAL A 15 -0.45 -40.12 5.95
N ALA A 16 -0.78 -41.39 6.15
CA ALA A 16 0.15 -42.45 6.51
C ALA A 16 1.25 -42.64 5.45
N ASN A 17 2.50 -42.33 5.82
CA ASN A 17 3.70 -42.90 5.21
C ASN A 17 4.75 -43.11 6.30
N ASN A 18 5.21 -44.35 6.44
CA ASN A 18 6.14 -44.83 7.46
C ASN A 18 7.58 -44.35 7.16
N VAL A 19 7.84 -43.06 7.30
CA VAL A 19 9.20 -42.53 7.36
C VAL A 19 9.48 -42.19 8.82
N LYS A 20 10.20 -43.08 9.51
CA LYS A 20 10.78 -42.74 10.82
C LYS A 20 11.64 -41.48 10.63
N PRO A 21 11.55 -40.46 11.51
CA PRO A 21 12.47 -39.34 11.45
C PRO A 21 13.88 -39.91 11.64
N VAL A 22 14.71 -39.78 10.61
CA VAL A 22 16.12 -40.15 10.67
C VAL A 22 16.75 -39.25 11.75
N PRO A 23 17.42 -39.79 12.78
CA PRO A 23 18.16 -38.95 13.71
C PRO A 23 19.26 -38.26 12.91
N SER A 24 19.18 -36.93 12.80
CA SER A 24 20.22 -36.09 12.22
C SER A 24 21.55 -36.42 12.91
N GLN A 25 22.61 -36.60 12.13
CA GLN A 25 23.91 -36.91 12.72
C GLN A 25 24.36 -35.71 13.58
N PRO A 26 25.10 -35.92 14.68
CA PRO A 26 25.59 -34.83 15.53
C PRO A 26 26.39 -33.77 14.76
N HIS A 27 26.99 -34.17 13.63
CA HIS A 27 27.72 -33.28 12.73
C HIS A 27 26.80 -32.28 12.00
N ASP A 28 25.67 -32.74 11.48
CA ASP A 28 24.71 -31.90 10.74
C ASP A 28 24.10 -30.82 11.65
N GLN A 29 23.83 -31.19 12.92
CA GLN A 29 23.34 -30.25 13.94
C GLN A 29 24.35 -29.14 14.22
N ALA A 30 25.64 -29.48 14.32
CA ALA A 30 26.70 -28.52 14.59
C ALA A 30 26.93 -27.55 13.42
N VAL A 31 26.80 -28.03 12.18
CA VAL A 31 26.88 -27.19 10.97
C VAL A 31 25.72 -26.20 10.94
N PHE A 32 24.49 -26.69 11.12
CA PHE A 32 23.31 -25.82 11.14
C PHE A 32 23.39 -24.71 12.21
N GLU A 33 23.87 -25.05 13.41
CA GLU A 33 24.09 -24.05 14.47
C GLU A 33 25.16 -23.02 14.11
N ALA A 34 26.21 -23.43 13.40
CA ALA A 34 27.24 -22.53 12.90
C ALA A 34 26.68 -21.58 11.84
N ASP A 35 25.93 -22.09 10.86
CA ASP A 35 25.29 -21.30 9.80
C ASP A 35 24.31 -20.28 10.39
N LYS A 36 23.46 -20.75 11.31
CA LYS A 36 22.55 -19.91 12.10
C LYS A 36 23.33 -18.77 12.75
N ARG A 37 24.45 -19.08 13.41
CA ARG A 37 25.27 -18.08 14.10
C ARG A 37 25.95 -17.10 13.14
N ALA A 38 26.33 -17.54 11.94
CA ALA A 38 26.89 -16.67 10.91
C ALA A 38 25.85 -15.62 10.47
N VAL A 39 24.61 -16.05 10.21
CA VAL A 39 23.49 -15.17 9.86
C VAL A 39 23.20 -14.14 10.97
N TYR A 40 23.06 -14.57 12.23
CA TYR A 40 22.76 -13.64 13.33
C TYR A 40 23.87 -12.63 13.63
N LYS A 41 25.12 -12.93 13.28
CA LYS A 41 26.25 -12.02 13.46
C LYS A 41 26.49 -11.12 12.26
N HIS A 42 25.78 -11.33 11.16
CA HIS A 42 26.01 -10.61 9.93
C HIS A 42 25.63 -9.13 10.08
N PRO A 43 26.42 -8.16 9.56
CA PRO A 43 26.14 -6.73 9.69
C PRO A 43 24.76 -6.31 9.15
N LEU A 44 24.27 -6.99 8.11
CA LEU A 44 22.94 -6.78 7.51
C LEU A 44 21.77 -7.36 8.33
N PHE A 45 22.03 -8.17 9.37
CA PHE A 45 20.98 -8.83 10.14
C PHE A 45 19.97 -7.86 10.79
N PRO A 46 20.38 -6.73 11.40
CA PRO A 46 19.43 -5.77 11.97
C PRO A 46 18.44 -5.21 10.94
N LEU A 47 18.91 -4.93 9.73
CA LEU A 47 18.07 -4.50 8.62
C LEU A 47 17.13 -5.62 8.17
N LEU A 48 17.64 -6.84 8.00
CA LEU A 48 16.82 -7.99 7.62
C LEU A 48 15.69 -8.23 8.62
N ALA A 49 16.00 -8.20 9.92
CA ALA A 49 15.02 -8.37 10.99
C ALA A 49 13.94 -7.27 10.97
N LEU A 50 14.36 -6.01 10.80
CA LEU A 50 13.43 -4.88 10.67
C LEU A 50 12.47 -5.09 9.48
N LEU A 51 13.01 -5.42 8.31
CA LEU A 51 12.19 -5.64 7.10
C LEU A 51 11.25 -6.83 7.24
N PHE A 52 11.65 -7.87 7.97
CA PHE A 52 10.81 -9.01 8.26
C PHE A 52 9.62 -8.64 9.17
N GLU A 53 9.86 -7.83 10.21
CA GLU A 53 8.80 -7.29 11.07
C GLU A 53 7.81 -6.42 10.27
N ARG A 54 8.32 -5.56 9.37
CA ARG A 54 7.46 -4.77 8.46
C ARG A 54 6.59 -5.66 7.57
N CYS A 55 7.17 -6.72 7.04
CA CYS A 55 6.46 -7.69 6.23
C CYS A 55 5.35 -8.38 7.04
N GLU A 56 5.65 -8.83 8.25
CA GLU A 56 4.67 -9.43 9.14
C GLU A 56 3.51 -8.45 9.41
N GLN A 57 3.81 -7.19 9.74
CA GLN A 57 2.80 -6.15 9.96
C GLN A 57 1.93 -5.91 8.72
N ALA A 58 2.54 -5.83 7.53
CA ALA A 58 1.83 -5.65 6.26
C ALA A 58 0.87 -6.81 5.94
N THR A 59 1.16 -8.03 6.41
CA THR A 59 0.26 -9.18 6.23
C THR A 59 -0.87 -9.26 7.26
N GLN A 60 -0.72 -8.62 8.43
CA GLN A 60 -1.72 -8.65 9.51
C GLN A 60 -2.69 -7.46 9.48
N SER A 61 -2.33 -6.37 8.79
CA SER A 61 -3.01 -5.09 8.79
C SER A 61 -3.54 -4.73 7.41
N ALA A 62 -4.67 -4.01 7.35
CA ALA A 62 -5.17 -3.38 6.13
C ALA A 62 -4.49 -2.02 5.84
N GLU A 63 -3.45 -1.66 6.60
CA GLU A 63 -2.67 -0.45 6.48
C GLU A 63 -1.20 -0.87 6.38
N SER A 64 -0.66 -0.90 5.16
CA SER A 64 0.72 -1.30 4.88
C SER A 64 1.66 -0.10 4.96
N PRO A 65 2.90 -0.28 5.44
CA PRO A 65 3.95 0.72 5.22
C PRO A 65 4.16 0.91 3.72
N SER A 66 4.33 2.16 3.26
CA SER A 66 4.54 2.44 1.84
C SER A 66 5.94 2.04 1.36
N ALA A 67 6.13 1.87 0.05
CA ALA A 67 7.44 1.69 -0.58
C ALA A 67 8.47 2.73 -0.13
N ASP A 68 8.05 3.98 0.12
CA ASP A 68 8.94 5.04 0.60
C ASP A 68 9.51 4.71 1.99
N SER A 69 8.70 4.10 2.85
CA SER A 69 9.14 3.67 4.19
C SER A 69 10.27 2.64 4.11
N PHE A 70 10.21 1.73 3.14
CA PHE A 70 11.30 0.78 2.89
C PHE A 70 12.61 1.50 2.52
N ASN A 71 12.55 2.47 1.60
CA ASN A 71 13.74 3.22 1.18
C ASN A 71 14.34 4.02 2.33
N ILE A 72 13.49 4.61 3.18
CA ILE A 72 13.91 5.32 4.40
C ILE A 72 14.62 4.37 5.36
N ASP A 73 14.07 3.18 5.62
CA ASP A 73 14.66 2.19 6.53
C ASP A 73 16.05 1.72 6.01
N ILE A 74 16.19 1.49 4.70
CA ILE A 74 17.48 1.17 4.06
C ILE A 74 18.47 2.32 4.22
N GLN A 75 18.05 3.55 3.93
CA GLN A 75 18.92 4.72 4.00
C GLN A 75 19.38 4.99 5.43
N ALA A 76 18.47 4.86 6.41
CA ALA A 76 18.79 5.00 7.82
C ALA A 76 19.80 3.95 8.27
N PHE A 77 19.66 2.70 7.80
CA PHE A 77 20.62 1.64 8.07
C PHE A 77 22.00 1.94 7.45
N VAL A 78 22.05 2.32 6.19
CA VAL A 78 23.31 2.68 5.49
C VAL A 78 24.02 3.83 6.22
N GLN A 79 23.29 4.89 6.54
CA GLN A 79 23.84 6.03 7.28
C GLN A 79 24.35 5.61 8.67
N HIS A 80 23.66 4.70 9.35
CA HIS A 80 24.10 4.18 10.64
C HIS A 80 25.40 3.38 10.52
N GLN A 81 25.52 2.56 9.47
CA GLN A 81 26.68 1.76 9.21
C GLN A 81 27.93 2.60 8.88
N GLU A 82 27.75 3.65 8.07
CA GLU A 82 28.81 4.61 7.72
C GLU A 82 29.34 5.36 8.94
N ARG A 83 28.45 5.83 9.81
CA ARG A 83 28.81 6.53 11.06
C ARG A 83 29.64 5.64 11.98
N ASP A 84 29.28 4.38 12.08
CA ASP A 84 29.95 3.39 12.92
C ASP A 84 31.22 2.80 12.26
N GLN A 85 31.52 3.16 11.00
CA GLN A 85 32.58 2.59 10.17
C GLN A 85 32.59 1.06 10.14
N LYS A 86 31.42 0.43 10.21
CA LYS A 86 31.30 -1.02 10.12
C LYS A 86 31.22 -1.43 8.65
N PRO A 87 31.87 -2.53 8.24
CA PRO A 87 31.70 -3.04 6.88
C PRO A 87 30.29 -3.61 6.70
N PHE A 88 29.74 -3.52 5.48
CA PHE A 88 28.45 -4.14 5.15
C PHE A 88 28.55 -5.66 4.99
N LEU A 89 29.74 -6.15 4.62
CA LEU A 89 30.03 -7.54 4.29
C LEU A 89 31.10 -8.08 5.24
N ILE A 90 31.11 -9.41 5.45
CA ILE A 90 32.08 -10.07 6.31
C ILE A 90 33.13 -10.89 5.55
N ASN A 91 33.13 -10.81 4.21
CA ASN A 91 33.99 -11.57 3.29
C ASN A 91 33.70 -13.07 3.27
N ASP A 92 32.45 -13.44 3.54
CA ASP A 92 31.93 -14.79 3.38
C ASP A 92 30.91 -14.74 2.25
N ALA A 93 31.33 -15.07 1.03
CA ALA A 93 30.52 -14.87 -0.17
C ALA A 93 29.18 -15.64 -0.14
N GLU A 94 29.13 -16.78 0.56
CA GLU A 94 27.90 -17.57 0.68
C GLU A 94 26.89 -16.86 1.60
N VAL A 95 27.33 -16.44 2.78
CA VAL A 95 26.48 -15.73 3.75
C VAL A 95 26.14 -14.32 3.27
N ASP A 96 27.12 -13.58 2.75
CA ASP A 96 26.92 -12.24 2.18
C ASP A 96 25.87 -12.30 1.06
N GLY A 97 26.01 -13.28 0.15
CA GLY A 97 25.07 -13.50 -0.95
C GLY A 97 23.68 -13.89 -0.47
N LEU A 98 23.58 -14.73 0.57
CA LEU A 98 22.31 -15.10 1.19
C LEU A 98 21.60 -13.88 1.78
N MET A 99 22.31 -13.06 2.55
CA MET A 99 21.75 -11.88 3.22
C MET A 99 21.25 -10.83 2.22
N ILE A 100 22.01 -10.57 1.16
CA ILE A 100 21.61 -9.67 0.08
C ILE A 100 20.36 -10.18 -0.63
N LYS A 101 20.31 -11.48 -0.98
CA LYS A 101 19.14 -12.09 -1.61
C LYS A 101 17.90 -12.02 -0.71
N ALA A 102 18.05 -12.28 0.58
CA ALA A 102 16.93 -12.21 1.52
C ALA A 102 16.34 -10.79 1.61
N ILE A 103 17.19 -9.76 1.64
CA ILE A 103 16.74 -8.35 1.61
C ILE A 103 16.04 -8.03 0.29
N GLN A 104 16.56 -8.50 -0.84
CA GLN A 104 15.95 -8.30 -2.16
C GLN A 104 14.55 -8.94 -2.25
N VAL A 105 14.41 -10.17 -1.76
CA VAL A 105 13.11 -10.86 -1.74
C VAL A 105 12.11 -10.12 -0.87
N LEU A 106 12.51 -9.68 0.33
CA LEU A 106 11.63 -8.89 1.21
C LEU A 106 11.21 -7.56 0.56
N ARG A 107 12.12 -6.89 -0.16
CA ARG A 107 11.78 -5.67 -0.92
C ARG A 107 10.69 -5.93 -1.95
N ILE A 108 10.84 -6.99 -2.75
CA ILE A 108 9.85 -7.35 -3.78
C ILE A 108 8.52 -7.69 -3.10
N HIS A 109 8.56 -8.48 -2.04
CA HIS A 109 7.36 -8.93 -1.35
C HIS A 109 6.54 -7.78 -0.74
N LEU A 110 7.21 -6.82 -0.10
CA LEU A 110 6.55 -5.61 0.42
C LEU A 110 5.92 -4.76 -0.70
N LEU A 111 6.61 -4.61 -1.84
CA LEU A 111 6.08 -3.88 -3.00
C LEU A 111 4.86 -4.57 -3.62
N GLU A 112 4.86 -5.90 -3.68
CA GLU A 112 3.70 -6.65 -4.19
C GLU A 112 2.50 -6.53 -3.25
N LEU A 113 2.73 -6.61 -1.94
CA LEU A 113 1.66 -6.43 -0.94
C LEU A 113 1.03 -5.03 -1.03
N GLU A 114 1.84 -3.99 -1.16
CA GLU A 114 1.37 -2.62 -1.35
C GLU A 114 0.47 -2.49 -2.59
N LYS A 115 0.89 -3.04 -3.72
CA LYS A 115 0.09 -3.03 -4.96
C LYS A 115 -1.24 -3.76 -4.81
N VAL A 116 -1.24 -4.92 -4.17
CA VAL A 116 -2.49 -5.67 -3.90
C VAL A 116 -3.42 -4.84 -3.02
N GLN A 117 -2.89 -4.16 -2.02
CA GLN A 117 -3.65 -3.29 -1.14
C GLN A 117 -4.23 -2.06 -1.87
N GLU A 118 -3.47 -1.43 -2.75
CA GLU A 118 -3.94 -0.32 -3.60
C GLU A 118 -5.11 -0.76 -4.50
N LEU A 119 -5.00 -1.94 -5.12
CA LEU A 119 -6.07 -2.50 -5.94
C LEU A 119 -7.34 -2.76 -5.11
N CYS A 120 -7.20 -3.37 -3.93
CA CYS A 120 -8.32 -3.59 -3.02
C CYS A 120 -9.00 -2.26 -2.63
N LYS A 121 -8.21 -1.23 -2.34
CA LYS A 121 -8.72 0.11 -2.01
C LYS A 121 -9.45 0.74 -3.19
N ASP A 122 -8.94 0.61 -4.41
CA ASP A 122 -9.60 1.12 -5.62
C ASP A 122 -10.96 0.43 -5.85
N PHE A 123 -11.00 -0.90 -5.80
CA PHE A 123 -12.25 -1.64 -5.95
C PHE A 123 -13.29 -1.25 -4.88
N CYS A 124 -12.87 -1.11 -3.62
CA CYS A 124 -13.73 -0.65 -2.54
C CYS A 124 -14.27 0.76 -2.80
N ASN A 125 -13.42 1.70 -3.22
CA ASN A 125 -13.82 3.08 -3.51
C ASN A 125 -14.81 3.17 -4.66
N ARG A 126 -14.58 2.42 -5.75
CA ARG A 126 -15.49 2.35 -6.89
C ARG A 126 -16.84 1.74 -6.49
N TYR A 127 -16.82 0.65 -5.73
CA TYR A 127 -18.04 0.00 -5.25
C TYR A 127 -18.87 0.94 -4.37
N ILE A 128 -18.25 1.61 -3.39
CA ILE A 128 -18.92 2.59 -2.53
C ILE A 128 -19.51 3.74 -3.34
N THR A 129 -18.76 4.26 -4.33
CA THR A 129 -19.21 5.36 -5.20
C THR A 129 -20.44 4.96 -6.02
N CYS A 130 -20.41 3.79 -6.67
CA CYS A 130 -21.55 3.28 -7.42
C CYS A 130 -22.77 3.03 -6.52
N LEU A 131 -22.56 2.45 -5.32
CA LEU A 131 -23.62 2.19 -4.37
C LEU A 131 -24.27 3.48 -3.88
N LYS A 132 -23.46 4.48 -3.51
CA LYS A 132 -23.94 5.82 -3.12
C LYS A 132 -24.77 6.47 -4.23
N GLY A 133 -24.29 6.45 -5.47
CA GLY A 133 -25.00 7.00 -6.62
C GLY A 133 -26.36 6.34 -6.82
N LYS A 134 -26.41 4.99 -6.82
CA LYS A 134 -27.66 4.24 -6.94
C LYS A 134 -28.62 4.49 -5.78
N MET A 135 -28.11 4.58 -4.55
CA MET A 135 -28.98 4.85 -3.39
C MET A 135 -29.55 6.27 -3.43
N GLN A 136 -28.77 7.26 -3.84
CA GLN A 136 -29.24 8.65 -3.94
C GLN A 136 -30.23 8.84 -5.09
N SER A 137 -30.02 8.20 -6.25
CA SER A 137 -30.95 8.27 -7.37
C SER A 137 -32.32 7.68 -7.03
N GLU A 138 -32.38 6.56 -6.31
CA GLU A 138 -33.63 5.93 -5.85
C GLU A 138 -34.39 6.78 -4.81
N ASN A 139 -33.67 7.55 -3.98
CA ASN A 139 -34.30 8.50 -3.06
C ASN A 139 -34.81 9.76 -3.77
N LEU A 140 -34.14 10.19 -4.84
CA LEU A 140 -34.54 11.35 -5.63
C LEU A 140 -35.80 11.07 -6.47
N LEU A 141 -35.91 9.88 -7.09
CA LEU A 141 -37.07 9.38 -7.85
C LEU A 141 -38.32 9.09 -6.98
N ARG A 142 -38.19 9.17 -5.65
CA ARG A 142 -39.34 9.16 -4.72
C ARG A 142 -39.75 10.57 -4.27
N SER A 143 -38.87 11.56 -4.44
CA SER A 143 -39.10 12.93 -4.00
C SER A 143 -40.00 13.70 -4.98
N ASP A 144 -39.92 13.39 -6.27
CA ASP A 144 -40.76 13.96 -7.34
C ASP A 144 -42.17 13.35 -7.40
N TYR A 145 -42.41 12.15 -6.85
CA TYR A 145 -43.77 11.57 -6.74
C TYR A 145 -44.53 11.95 -5.45
N SER A 146 -43.89 12.65 -4.51
CA SER A 146 -44.52 13.07 -3.24
C SER A 146 -44.57 14.59 -3.04
N SER A 147 -44.10 15.38 -4.01
CA SER A 147 -44.17 16.85 -4.01
C SER A 147 -45.23 17.39 -4.99
N GLY A 148 -46.38 16.72 -5.04
CA GLY A 148 -47.51 17.07 -5.89
C GLY A 148 -48.83 16.82 -5.17
N GLY A 149 -49.11 17.56 -4.09
CA GLY A 149 -50.36 17.38 -3.35
C GLY A 149 -50.47 18.34 -2.16
N PHE A 150 -51.03 19.52 -2.42
CA PHE A 150 -51.53 20.48 -1.45
C PHE A 150 -52.37 19.81 -0.34
N VAL A 151 -51.99 20.01 0.92
CA VAL A 151 -52.93 20.32 2.01
C VAL A 151 -52.16 20.99 3.15
N GLU A 152 -52.47 22.27 3.36
CA GLU A 152 -52.31 22.96 4.65
C GLU A 152 -52.84 22.05 5.77
N HIS A 153 -52.08 21.89 6.85
CA HIS A 153 -52.64 21.88 8.20
C HIS A 153 -51.60 22.36 9.21
N ASN A 154 -51.85 23.58 9.66
CA ASN A 154 -51.31 24.25 10.84
C ASN A 154 -51.62 23.43 12.11
N ASN A 155 -50.61 23.03 12.89
CA ASN A 155 -50.68 23.26 14.33
C ASN A 155 -49.31 23.26 15.01
N ASN A 156 -49.13 24.30 15.81
CA ASN A 156 -48.02 24.65 16.66
C ASN A 156 -47.87 23.66 17.84
N SER A 157 -46.64 23.22 18.14
CA SER A 157 -46.21 22.73 19.46
C SER A 157 -44.68 22.78 19.59
N SER A 158 -44.22 23.96 19.99
CA SER A 158 -43.10 24.31 20.86
C SER A 158 -42.06 23.24 21.27
N GLY A 159 -40.77 23.58 21.07
CA GLY A 159 -39.76 23.36 22.12
C GLY A 159 -38.33 23.05 21.68
N HIS A 160 -37.51 24.09 21.51
CA HIS A 160 -36.05 24.24 21.78
C HIS A 160 -35.04 23.20 21.20
N SER A 161 -33.88 23.54 20.63
CA SER A 161 -32.93 24.61 20.95
C SER A 161 -31.94 24.84 19.80
N SER A 162 -31.56 26.11 19.60
CA SER A 162 -30.22 26.67 19.25
C SER A 162 -29.45 26.08 18.05
N ASP A 163 -28.82 26.81 17.14
CA ASP A 163 -28.19 28.12 17.21
C ASP A 163 -27.76 28.56 15.79
N SER A 164 -27.64 29.88 15.61
CA SER A 164 -26.74 30.65 14.73
C SER A 164 -26.70 30.46 13.19
N GLY A 165 -26.95 31.57 12.48
CA GLY A 165 -26.28 31.90 11.21
C GLY A 165 -27.15 32.45 10.08
N SER A 166 -27.23 33.78 9.95
CA SER A 166 -28.00 34.56 8.96
C SER A 166 -27.71 34.25 7.46
N PRO A 167 -28.62 34.61 6.54
CA PRO A 167 -28.46 34.42 5.10
C PRO A 167 -27.84 35.66 4.42
N ILE A 168 -26.91 35.45 3.49
CA ILE A 168 -26.52 36.45 2.48
C ILE A 168 -26.67 35.79 1.10
N SER A 169 -27.63 36.31 0.34
CA SER A 169 -27.79 36.08 -1.09
C SER A 169 -26.69 36.80 -1.87
N HIS A 170 -26.03 36.18 -2.85
CA HIS A 170 -25.54 36.83 -4.07
C HIS A 170 -25.29 35.83 -5.22
N SER A 171 -25.96 36.13 -6.34
CA SER A 171 -25.73 35.88 -7.79
C SER A 171 -24.91 34.71 -8.35
N PRO A 172 -25.29 34.20 -9.56
CA PRO A 172 -24.50 33.27 -10.34
C PRO A 172 -23.40 34.00 -11.15
N HIS A 173 -22.19 33.44 -11.22
CA HIS A 173 -21.15 33.86 -12.17
C HIS A 173 -20.76 32.65 -13.05
N PRO A 174 -20.65 32.83 -14.38
CA PRO A 174 -20.18 31.78 -15.30
C PRO A 174 -18.65 31.84 -15.39
N HIS A 175 -17.93 30.73 -15.21
CA HIS A 175 -16.51 30.62 -15.59
C HIS A 175 -16.02 29.17 -15.66
N LEU A 176 -16.44 28.41 -16.68
CA LEU A 176 -15.86 27.09 -16.97
C LEU A 176 -15.68 26.82 -18.47
N GLN A 177 -15.85 27.83 -19.34
CA GLN A 177 -15.66 27.66 -20.79
C GLN A 177 -14.23 27.98 -21.28
N ASP A 178 -13.47 28.83 -20.58
CA ASP A 178 -12.16 29.27 -21.08
C ASP A 178 -11.01 28.28 -20.84
N LEU A 179 -11.16 27.27 -19.97
CA LEU A 179 -10.12 26.25 -19.78
C LEU A 179 -10.18 25.10 -20.80
N TYR A 180 -11.27 24.98 -21.57
CA TYR A 180 -11.41 23.91 -22.56
C TYR A 180 -10.94 24.31 -23.96
N SER A 181 -10.86 25.61 -24.26
CA SER A 181 -10.45 26.08 -25.60
C SER A 181 -8.94 25.96 -25.82
N GLY A 182 -8.13 26.27 -24.80
CA GLY A 182 -6.65 26.26 -24.90
C GLY A 182 -5.99 24.89 -24.70
N GLN A 183 -6.77 23.80 -24.72
CA GLN A 183 -6.25 22.43 -24.67
C GLN A 183 -6.26 21.82 -26.09
N THR A 184 -7.31 22.11 -26.87
CA THR A 184 -7.41 21.76 -28.29
C THR A 184 -6.36 22.47 -29.16
N GLU A 185 -6.06 23.75 -28.90
CA GLU A 185 -5.07 24.49 -29.71
C GLU A 185 -3.62 24.01 -29.52
N ARG A 186 -3.28 23.34 -28.39
CA ARG A 186 -1.93 22.77 -28.19
C ARG A 186 -1.75 21.41 -28.82
N GLU A 187 -2.83 20.62 -28.94
CA GLU A 187 -2.76 19.30 -29.58
C GLU A 187 -2.63 19.44 -31.10
N GLU A 188 -3.21 20.48 -31.71
CA GLU A 188 -3.06 20.75 -33.15
C GLU A 188 -1.64 21.26 -33.51
N GLU A 189 -0.97 22.03 -32.64
CA GLU A 189 0.42 22.48 -32.88
C GLU A 189 1.45 21.33 -32.75
N GLU A 190 1.21 20.32 -31.91
CA GLU A 190 2.10 19.15 -31.77
C GLU A 190 1.98 18.17 -32.96
N GLU A 191 0.79 18.03 -33.56
CA GLU A 191 0.62 17.19 -34.77
C GLU A 191 1.24 17.84 -36.03
N GLU A 192 1.24 19.17 -36.16
CA GLU A 192 1.90 19.85 -37.29
C GLU A 192 3.44 19.79 -37.21
N GLU A 193 4.04 19.81 -36.00
CA GLU A 193 5.50 19.64 -35.84
C GLU A 193 5.96 18.20 -36.14
N GLU A 194 5.16 17.17 -35.83
CA GLU A 194 5.50 15.78 -36.19
C GLU A 194 5.40 15.52 -37.70
N GLU A 195 4.45 16.15 -38.42
CA GLU A 195 4.38 16.03 -39.88
C GLU A 195 5.53 16.76 -40.60
N GLU A 196 6.02 17.89 -40.08
CA GLU A 196 7.20 18.58 -40.64
C GLU A 196 8.51 17.80 -40.41
N GLU A 197 8.67 17.08 -39.28
CA GLU A 197 9.84 16.22 -39.03
C GLU A 197 9.84 14.96 -39.93
N GLU A 198 8.68 14.39 -40.27
CA GLU A 198 8.62 13.25 -41.21
C GLU A 198 8.93 13.65 -42.66
N GLU A 199 8.60 14.87 -43.09
CA GLU A 199 8.97 15.35 -44.44
C GLU A 199 10.47 15.66 -44.58
N GLU A 200 11.19 16.05 -43.53
CA GLU A 200 12.65 16.26 -43.58
C GLU A 200 13.47 14.95 -43.60
N GLU A 201 12.91 13.81 -43.15
CA GLU A 201 13.60 12.51 -43.24
C GLU A 201 13.49 11.84 -44.63
N GLU A 202 12.62 12.31 -45.52
CA GLU A 202 12.45 11.77 -46.89
C GLU A 202 13.24 12.50 -48.00
N GLU A 203 13.98 13.58 -47.71
CA GLU A 203 14.80 14.33 -48.70
C GLU A 203 16.31 14.01 -48.72
#